data_AF-A0A5J4XM37-F1
#
_entry.id   AF-A0A5J4XM37-F1
#
_cell.length_a   1.000
_cell.length_b   1.000
_cell.length_c   1.000
_cell.angle_alpha   90.00
_cell.angle_beta   90.00
_cell.angle_gamma   90.00
#
_symmetry.space_group_name_H-M   'P 1'
#
loop_
_entity.id
_entity.type
_entity.pdbx_description
1 polymer ?
#
loop_
_entity_poly.entity_id
_entity_poly.type
_entity_poly.pdbx_seq_one_letter_code
_entity_poly.pdbx_strand_id
1 'polypeptide(L)'
;MHRRFTQHILQLAGSLQHQPAACLLDPQLRDLARQGLLTGHRHYQTGLQEVEPWPYAASVIEEAATPPSSWYTSPAVLEAELSTVFQKSWLLMGESNKLQQPGDFISSLVTGRPFVACVDQHGQLQAYHNVCRHHAAAVCDEPHGNATQFACPYHGWTYGLDGRLQKATKLKGIKNFKASEMGLLPVPIDTWQGFAFMQPGKQRQALHGTTSLTEWLGKGGDAMKAADISLANMKHVKTQTYQINCNWKVFCDNYLDGGYHVPHAHKGLASGLHLDSYTSSLYERASIQSCAPQQASAEADQRLGKQSAEYAFVYPNLMLNRYGPWLDINIVEPTGPQTCQVRFEYFLHWDHKAEEEFVQESLQASDAVQQEDVRLCEAVQRGLRSPAYDTGRYAPSVERPMFHFHQLLHKDLLL
;
A
#
# COMPACT_ATOMS: atom_id res chain seq x y z
N MET A 1 -6.24 -52.21 53.89
CA MET A 1 -6.27 -53.65 53.52
C MET A 1 -6.67 -53.70 52.04
N HIS A 2 -6.04 -54.40 51.09
CA HIS A 2 -4.81 -55.22 51.02
C HIS A 2 -4.11 -54.94 49.66
N ARG A 3 -2.79 -54.68 49.64
CA ARG A 3 -1.69 -55.51 49.02
C ARG A 3 -2.00 -56.05 47.60
N ARG A 4 -1.27 -55.67 46.54
CA ARG A 4 0.10 -56.11 46.11
C ARG A 4 0.66 -55.13 45.03
N PHE A 5 1.95 -54.88 44.71
CA PHE A 5 3.30 -55.39 45.08
C PHE A 5 3.68 -56.82 44.59
N THR A 6 4.74 -57.06 43.78
CA THR A 6 5.92 -56.25 43.33
C THR A 6 6.59 -56.90 42.08
N GLN A 7 7.57 -56.20 41.43
CA GLN A 7 8.76 -56.73 40.69
C GLN A 7 8.58 -57.48 39.32
N HIS A 8 9.53 -57.48 38.36
CA HIS A 8 10.61 -56.54 37.92
C HIS A 8 11.30 -57.10 36.63
N ILE A 9 12.40 -56.44 36.14
CA ILE A 9 13.46 -56.98 35.22
C ILE A 9 13.00 -57.18 33.74
N LEU A 10 13.53 -56.59 32.66
CA LEU A 10 14.63 -55.63 32.30
C LEU A 10 14.20 -54.91 30.96
N GLN A 11 14.84 -53.92 30.30
CA GLN A 11 16.07 -53.14 30.50
C GLN A 11 16.05 -51.76 29.75
N LEU A 12 17.13 -50.98 29.98
CA LEU A 12 17.82 -49.93 29.19
C LEU A 12 17.55 -49.82 27.67
N ALA A 13 17.63 -48.66 26.98
CA ALA A 13 17.92 -47.27 27.34
C ALA A 13 17.43 -46.30 26.23
N GLY A 14 17.34 -44.99 26.51
CA GLY A 14 17.05 -43.99 25.45
C GLY A 14 16.48 -42.66 25.98
N SER A 15 17.36 -41.74 26.38
CA SER A 15 17.00 -40.37 26.78
C SER A 15 16.60 -39.49 25.58
N LEU A 16 15.63 -38.60 25.75
CA LEU A 16 15.63 -37.27 25.11
C LEU A 16 14.69 -36.31 25.86
N GLN A 17 15.27 -35.30 26.53
CA GLN A 17 14.53 -34.16 27.06
C GLN A 17 14.35 -33.13 25.92
N HIS A 18 13.13 -32.65 25.69
CA HIS A 18 12.93 -31.52 24.79
C HIS A 18 13.36 -30.21 25.48
N GLN A 19 14.49 -29.65 25.03
CA GLN A 19 14.79 -28.22 25.19
C GLN A 19 14.11 -27.40 24.08
N PRO A 20 13.69 -26.16 24.34
CA PRO A 20 13.25 -25.26 23.28
C PRO A 20 14.43 -24.85 22.40
N ALA A 21 14.22 -24.80 21.08
CA ALA A 21 15.25 -24.46 20.13
C ALA A 21 15.65 -22.97 20.25
N ALA A 22 16.84 -22.71 20.83
CA ALA A 22 17.43 -21.39 20.81
C ALA A 22 17.90 -21.05 19.39
N CYS A 23 17.30 -20.03 18.77
CA CYS A 23 17.73 -19.52 17.48
C CYS A 23 19.15 -18.94 17.59
N LEU A 24 20.14 -19.67 17.05
CA LEU A 24 21.54 -19.26 17.06
C LEU A 24 21.76 -18.15 16.02
N LEU A 25 21.70 -16.90 16.47
CA LEU A 25 22.15 -15.74 15.70
C LEU A 25 23.58 -15.93 15.20
N ASP A 26 23.78 -15.61 13.91
CA ASP A 26 25.06 -15.55 13.21
C ASP A 26 26.14 -14.83 14.07
N PRO A 27 27.36 -15.39 14.21
CA PRO A 27 28.47 -14.73 14.87
C PRO A 27 28.71 -13.28 14.42
N GLN A 28 28.53 -12.96 13.14
CA GLN A 28 28.71 -11.60 12.59
C GLN A 28 27.68 -10.61 13.14
N LEU A 29 26.44 -11.04 13.39
CA LEU A 29 25.39 -10.20 13.99
C LEU A 29 25.68 -9.87 15.46
N ARG A 30 26.41 -10.74 16.17
CA ARG A 30 26.78 -10.52 17.58
C ARG A 30 27.78 -9.38 17.74
N ASP A 31 28.71 -9.21 16.81
CA ASP A 31 29.68 -8.10 16.85
C ASP A 31 29.07 -6.76 16.42
N LEU A 32 28.15 -6.75 15.45
CA LEU A 32 27.39 -5.55 15.10
C LEU A 32 26.50 -5.05 16.26
N ALA A 33 25.90 -5.96 17.02
CA ALA A 33 25.12 -5.62 18.21
C ALA A 33 25.99 -5.02 19.35
N ARG A 34 27.25 -5.45 19.47
CA ARG A 34 28.22 -4.90 20.44
C ARG A 34 28.72 -3.48 20.08
N GLN A 35 28.63 -3.09 18.81
CA GLN A 35 29.04 -1.76 18.33
C GLN A 35 27.95 -0.69 18.43
N GLY A 36 26.76 -1.01 18.98
CA GLY A 36 25.68 -0.05 19.20
C GLY A 36 24.93 0.38 17.93
N LEU A 37 25.19 -0.26 16.79
CA LEU A 37 24.60 0.10 15.49
C LEU A 37 23.18 -0.46 15.25
N LEU A 38 22.67 -1.32 16.13
CA LEU A 38 21.41 -2.06 15.95
C LEU A 38 20.40 -1.80 17.09
N THR A 39 19.98 -0.55 17.29
CA THR A 39 18.90 -0.21 18.23
C THR A 39 17.51 -0.57 17.69
N GLY A 40 17.31 -0.55 16.36
CA GLY A 40 16.00 -0.81 15.74
C GLY A 40 15.56 -2.29 15.69
N HIS A 41 16.46 -3.26 15.72
CA HIS A 41 16.09 -4.67 15.50
C HIS A 41 15.31 -5.31 16.66
N ARG A 42 15.45 -4.81 17.90
CA ARG A 42 14.76 -5.43 19.06
C ARG A 42 13.25 -5.19 19.04
N HIS A 43 12.80 -4.02 18.58
CA HIS A 43 11.36 -3.70 18.52
C HIS A 43 10.63 -4.46 17.39
N TYR A 44 11.31 -4.74 16.28
CA TYR A 44 10.73 -5.48 15.16
C TYR A 44 10.40 -6.94 15.51
N GLN A 45 11.28 -7.63 16.24
CA GLN A 45 11.04 -9.03 16.63
C GLN A 45 9.97 -9.20 17.72
N THR A 46 9.71 -8.17 18.54
CA THR A 46 8.63 -8.22 19.53
C THR A 46 7.25 -8.03 18.90
N GLY A 47 7.10 -7.13 17.93
CA GLY A 47 5.80 -6.88 17.28
C GLY A 47 5.24 -8.11 16.55
N LEU A 48 6.08 -8.87 15.84
CA LEU A 48 5.65 -10.09 15.14
C LEU A 48 5.23 -11.24 16.07
N GLN A 49 5.60 -11.21 17.36
CA GLN A 49 5.13 -12.19 18.34
C GLN A 49 3.72 -11.86 18.87
N GLU A 50 3.24 -10.65 18.62
CA GLU A 50 1.90 -10.16 19.02
C GLU A 50 0.89 -10.18 17.85
N VAL A 51 1.32 -10.55 16.64
CA VAL A 51 0.42 -10.77 15.49
C VAL A 51 -0.21 -12.16 15.61
N GLU A 52 -1.53 -12.19 15.76
CA GLU A 52 -2.29 -13.43 15.82
C GLU A 52 -2.23 -14.20 14.48
N PRO A 53 -1.97 -15.52 14.47
CA PRO A 53 -1.90 -16.29 13.22
C PRO A 53 -3.26 -16.37 12.51
N TRP A 54 -3.26 -16.24 11.18
CA TRP A 54 -4.44 -16.48 10.35
C TRP A 54 -4.25 -17.78 9.54
N PRO A 55 -4.83 -18.92 9.98
CA PRO A 55 -4.48 -20.25 9.45
C PRO A 55 -5.01 -20.53 8.04
N TYR A 56 -5.81 -19.63 7.46
CA TYR A 56 -6.51 -19.84 6.19
C TYR A 56 -5.73 -19.40 4.94
N ALA A 57 -4.49 -18.92 5.10
CA ALA A 57 -3.68 -18.44 3.98
C ALA A 57 -3.45 -19.48 2.86
N ALA A 58 -3.49 -20.78 3.17
CA ALA A 58 -3.38 -21.88 2.23
C ALA A 58 -4.71 -22.65 2.01
N SER A 59 -5.82 -22.16 2.54
CA SER A 59 -7.15 -22.77 2.41
C SER A 59 -7.85 -22.36 1.11
N VAL A 60 -8.94 -23.06 0.78
CA VAL A 60 -9.93 -22.58 -0.20
C VAL A 60 -10.91 -21.61 0.47
N ILE A 61 -11.47 -20.68 -0.29
CA ILE A 61 -12.32 -19.59 0.25
C ILE A 61 -13.60 -20.12 0.94
N GLU A 62 -14.13 -21.24 0.45
CA GLU A 62 -15.31 -21.93 0.98
C GLU A 62 -15.13 -22.39 2.44
N GLU A 63 -13.89 -22.68 2.84
CA GLU A 63 -13.52 -23.12 4.19
C GLU A 63 -12.97 -21.99 5.07
N ALA A 64 -12.58 -20.88 4.46
CA ALA A 64 -11.85 -19.80 5.10
C ALA A 64 -12.71 -18.85 5.95
N ALA A 65 -12.11 -18.32 7.01
CA ALA A 65 -12.61 -17.19 7.77
C ALA A 65 -11.77 -15.93 7.50
N THR A 66 -12.30 -14.74 7.78
CA THR A 66 -11.54 -13.48 7.71
C THR A 66 -10.36 -13.49 8.69
N PRO A 67 -9.39 -12.58 8.56
CA PRO A 67 -8.41 -12.35 9.63
C PRO A 67 -9.10 -12.02 10.96
N PRO A 68 -8.46 -12.33 12.11
CA PRO A 68 -9.00 -12.04 13.43
C PRO A 68 -9.11 -10.53 13.66
N SER A 69 -10.01 -10.15 14.55
CA SER A 69 -10.31 -8.74 14.90
C SER A 69 -9.08 -7.98 15.39
N SER A 70 -8.11 -8.70 15.97
CA SER A 70 -6.80 -8.19 16.39
C SER A 70 -6.01 -7.54 15.23
N TRP A 71 -6.13 -8.03 13.99
CA TRP A 71 -5.46 -7.45 12.83
C TRP A 71 -5.95 -6.03 12.49
N TYR A 72 -7.21 -5.72 12.83
CA TYR A 72 -7.85 -4.44 12.53
C TYR A 72 -7.88 -3.48 13.72
N THR A 73 -7.35 -3.90 14.88
CA THR A 73 -7.47 -3.13 16.13
C THR A 73 -6.15 -2.93 16.88
N SER A 74 -5.17 -3.83 16.69
CA SER A 74 -3.89 -3.83 17.41
C SER A 74 -2.88 -2.82 16.84
N PRO A 75 -2.27 -1.95 17.68
CA PRO A 75 -1.12 -1.14 17.31
C PRO A 75 0.10 -1.95 16.84
N ALA A 76 0.32 -3.14 17.41
CA ALA A 76 1.45 -4.00 17.06
C ALA A 76 1.35 -4.54 15.63
N VAL A 77 0.13 -4.84 15.17
CA VAL A 77 -0.12 -5.27 13.79
C VAL A 77 0.17 -4.12 12.82
N LEU A 78 -0.27 -2.90 13.11
CA LEU A 78 0.05 -1.75 12.24
C LEU A 78 1.56 -1.49 12.12
N GLU A 79 2.31 -1.58 13.23
CA GLU A 79 3.77 -1.40 13.18
C GLU A 79 4.45 -2.51 12.37
N ALA A 80 3.94 -3.74 12.44
CA ALA A 80 4.38 -4.82 11.55
C ALA A 80 4.05 -4.49 10.08
N GLU A 81 2.82 -4.12 9.74
CA GLU A 81 2.41 -3.73 8.38
C GLU A 81 3.27 -2.59 7.81
N LEU A 82 3.55 -1.54 8.59
CA LEU A 82 4.39 -0.41 8.19
C LEU A 82 5.88 -0.76 7.98
N SER A 83 6.34 -1.88 8.55
CA SER A 83 7.73 -2.34 8.49
C SER A 83 7.96 -3.58 7.61
N THR A 84 6.88 -4.23 7.15
CA THR A 84 6.93 -5.35 6.20
C THR A 84 6.12 -5.06 4.94
N VAL A 85 4.79 -4.96 5.04
CA VAL A 85 3.85 -4.81 3.90
C VAL A 85 4.14 -3.55 3.08
N PHE A 86 4.09 -2.38 3.72
CA PHE A 86 4.32 -1.11 3.03
C PHE A 86 5.81 -0.88 2.72
N GLN A 87 6.72 -1.31 3.59
CA GLN A 87 8.15 -1.10 3.40
C GLN A 87 8.74 -1.93 2.25
N LYS A 88 8.15 -3.10 1.93
CA LYS A 88 8.60 -4.02 0.88
C LYS A 88 7.80 -3.90 -0.43
N SER A 89 6.66 -3.22 -0.46
CA SER A 89 5.84 -3.08 -1.66
C SER A 89 6.22 -1.87 -2.51
N TRP A 90 5.90 -1.94 -3.80
CA TRP A 90 5.87 -0.77 -4.67
C TRP A 90 4.61 0.05 -4.35
N LEU A 91 4.78 1.32 -4.00
CA LEU A 91 3.71 2.24 -3.62
C LEU A 91 3.63 3.38 -4.63
N LEU A 92 2.42 3.84 -4.96
CA LEU A 92 2.22 4.95 -5.87
C LEU A 92 2.78 6.25 -5.25
N MET A 93 3.59 6.96 -6.03
CA MET A 93 4.16 8.25 -5.64
C MET A 93 3.48 9.43 -6.36
N GLY A 94 2.98 9.21 -7.58
CA GLY A 94 2.24 10.21 -8.35
C GLY A 94 2.26 9.92 -9.85
N GLU A 95 1.96 10.95 -10.65
CA GLU A 95 1.95 10.89 -12.11
C GLU A 95 3.39 10.95 -12.69
N SER A 96 3.78 10.00 -13.52
CA SER A 96 5.11 10.03 -14.19
C SER A 96 5.21 11.15 -15.24
N ASN A 97 4.09 11.70 -15.69
CA ASN A 97 4.05 12.87 -16.58
C ASN A 97 4.64 14.14 -15.92
N LYS A 98 4.79 14.15 -14.59
CA LYS A 98 5.48 15.21 -13.82
C LYS A 98 6.99 14.94 -13.63
N LEU A 99 7.55 13.96 -14.34
CA LEU A 99 8.92 13.48 -14.25
C LEU A 99 9.48 13.20 -15.66
N GLN A 100 9.53 14.22 -16.52
CA GLN A 100 9.84 14.05 -17.95
C GLN A 100 11.14 14.73 -18.39
N GLN A 101 11.50 15.86 -17.78
CA GLN A 101 12.68 16.65 -18.12
C GLN A 101 13.65 16.74 -16.94
N PRO A 102 14.98 16.86 -17.17
CA PRO A 102 15.96 17.08 -16.12
C PRO A 102 15.56 18.23 -15.17
N GLY A 103 15.60 17.96 -13.88
CA GLY A 103 15.16 18.87 -12.83
C GLY A 103 13.70 18.68 -12.40
N ASP A 104 12.86 18.03 -13.20
CA ASP A 104 11.47 17.76 -12.82
C ASP A 104 11.43 16.89 -11.55
N PHE A 105 10.54 17.21 -10.63
CA PHE A 105 10.35 16.47 -9.39
C PHE A 105 8.88 16.35 -8.98
N ILE A 106 8.61 15.31 -8.20
CA ILE A 106 7.40 15.16 -7.37
C ILE A 106 7.82 14.89 -5.92
N SER A 107 7.09 15.44 -4.96
CA SER A 107 7.26 15.14 -3.54
C SER A 107 5.90 14.83 -2.90
N SER A 108 5.89 13.85 -2.00
CA SER A 108 4.67 13.43 -1.31
C SER A 108 5.02 12.80 0.03
N LEU A 109 4.05 12.82 0.95
CA LEU A 109 4.00 11.80 1.99
C LEU A 109 3.51 10.49 1.35
N VAL A 110 4.12 9.37 1.75
CA VAL A 110 3.62 8.03 1.47
C VAL A 110 3.71 7.23 2.77
N THR A 111 2.58 6.73 3.26
CA THR A 111 2.42 6.15 4.62
C THR A 111 2.94 7.07 5.72
N GLY A 112 2.67 8.37 5.59
CA GLY A 112 3.11 9.41 6.53
C GLY A 112 4.62 9.72 6.51
N ARG A 113 5.39 9.16 5.58
CA ARG A 113 6.85 9.38 5.45
C ARG A 113 7.16 10.22 4.20
N PRO A 114 8.05 11.24 4.27
CA PRO A 114 8.30 12.14 3.14
C PRO A 114 9.29 11.55 2.13
N PHE A 115 8.92 11.59 0.85
CA PHE A 115 9.75 11.16 -0.28
C PHE A 115 9.79 12.24 -1.37
N VAL A 116 10.87 12.23 -2.15
CA VAL A 116 11.02 13.08 -3.35
C VAL A 116 11.61 12.24 -4.48
N ALA A 117 10.99 12.32 -5.66
CA ALA A 117 11.47 11.72 -6.88
C ALA A 117 11.78 12.82 -7.89
N CYS A 118 12.79 12.62 -8.71
CA CYS A 118 13.21 13.59 -9.71
C CYS A 118 13.92 12.95 -10.90
N VAL A 119 13.93 13.67 -12.02
CA VAL A 119 14.81 13.38 -13.14
C VAL A 119 16.12 14.14 -12.92
N ASP A 120 17.24 13.43 -12.83
CA ASP A 120 18.55 14.07 -12.63
C ASP A 120 19.08 14.77 -13.89
N GLN A 121 20.21 15.47 -13.74
CA GLN A 121 20.88 16.21 -14.81
C GLN A 121 21.36 15.32 -15.99
N HIS A 122 21.34 13.99 -15.83
CA HIS A 122 21.67 13.00 -16.85
C HIS A 122 20.42 12.30 -17.41
N GLY A 123 19.23 12.80 -17.09
CA GLY A 123 17.95 12.25 -17.53
C GLY A 123 17.57 10.94 -16.82
N GLN A 124 18.23 10.58 -15.72
CA GLN A 124 17.90 9.35 -14.98
C GLN A 124 16.82 9.64 -13.93
N LEU A 125 15.86 8.73 -13.82
CA LEU A 125 14.85 8.79 -12.77
C LEU A 125 15.45 8.35 -11.44
N GLN A 126 15.34 9.20 -10.42
CA GLN A 126 15.87 8.99 -9.07
C GLN A 126 14.75 9.19 -8.04
N ALA A 127 14.85 8.53 -6.89
CA ALA A 127 14.00 8.81 -5.73
C ALA A 127 14.78 8.68 -4.42
N TYR A 128 14.36 9.48 -3.44
CA TYR A 128 15.01 9.59 -2.15
C TYR A 128 13.99 9.75 -1.02
N HIS A 129 14.38 9.35 0.19
CA HIS A 129 13.80 9.92 1.39
C HIS A 129 14.01 11.45 1.38
N ASN A 130 12.93 12.21 1.43
CA ASN A 130 12.94 13.68 1.47
C ASN A 130 13.23 14.15 2.91
N VAL A 131 14.44 13.83 3.37
CA VAL A 131 14.89 13.99 4.75
C VAL A 131 16.36 14.44 4.74
N CYS A 132 16.61 15.67 5.16
CA CYS A 132 17.96 16.23 5.26
C CYS A 132 18.80 15.41 6.25
N ARG A 133 19.99 15.00 5.80
CA ARG A 133 20.94 14.20 6.59
C ARG A 133 21.62 14.97 7.73
N HIS A 134 21.35 16.27 7.86
CA HIS A 134 21.72 17.06 9.03
C HIS A 134 20.71 16.80 10.17
N HIS A 135 19.64 17.60 10.27
CA HIS A 135 18.60 17.48 11.30
C HIS A 135 17.20 17.28 10.69
N ALA A 136 17.06 16.28 9.82
CA ALA A 136 15.81 15.64 9.37
C ALA A 136 14.72 16.49 8.69
N ALA A 137 14.85 17.82 8.59
CA ALA A 137 13.93 18.66 7.82
C ALA A 137 13.84 18.18 6.36
N ALA A 138 12.65 18.28 5.75
CA ALA A 138 12.47 18.05 4.31
C ALA A 138 13.41 18.96 3.51
N VAL A 139 13.77 18.54 2.30
CA VAL A 139 14.65 19.29 1.37
C VAL A 139 13.89 19.84 0.17
N CYS A 140 12.61 19.50 0.05
CA CYS A 140 11.67 19.92 -0.97
C CYS A 140 10.26 19.86 -0.34
N ASP A 141 9.59 21.00 -0.17
CA ASP A 141 8.23 21.05 0.40
C ASP A 141 7.14 21.19 -0.68
N GLU A 142 7.52 21.58 -1.90
CA GLU A 142 6.61 21.69 -3.04
C GLU A 142 6.17 20.30 -3.53
N PRO A 143 4.89 20.09 -3.90
CA PRO A 143 4.39 18.78 -4.30
C PRO A 143 4.91 18.32 -5.67
N HIS A 144 5.24 19.26 -6.55
CA HIS A 144 5.94 19.02 -7.81
C HIS A 144 6.53 20.31 -8.36
N GLY A 145 7.44 20.21 -9.33
CA GLY A 145 8.03 21.37 -9.99
C GLY A 145 9.28 20.99 -10.79
N ASN A 146 10.14 21.98 -11.04
CA ASN A 146 11.48 21.77 -11.61
C ASN A 146 12.53 22.46 -10.73
N ALA A 147 13.63 21.78 -10.42
CA ALA A 147 14.69 22.25 -9.53
C ALA A 147 16.08 21.83 -10.04
N THR A 148 17.10 22.63 -9.75
CA THR A 148 18.51 22.30 -10.08
C THR A 148 19.27 21.61 -8.93
N GLN A 149 18.74 21.71 -7.71
CA GLN A 149 19.25 21.09 -6.49
C GLN A 149 18.17 21.12 -5.41
N PHE A 150 18.24 20.24 -4.41
CA PHE A 150 17.40 20.31 -3.23
C PHE A 150 18.12 21.08 -2.11
N ALA A 151 17.47 22.08 -1.52
CA ALA A 151 18.07 22.94 -0.51
C ALA A 151 17.30 22.83 0.81
N CYS A 152 17.94 22.29 1.85
CA CYS A 152 17.32 22.17 3.17
C CYS A 152 17.02 23.57 3.74
N PRO A 153 15.75 23.91 4.02
CA PRO A 153 15.36 25.25 4.47
C PRO A 153 15.90 25.57 5.86
N TYR A 154 16.23 24.55 6.68
CA TYR A 154 16.66 24.73 8.05
C TYR A 154 18.10 25.29 8.17
N HIS A 155 19.05 24.77 7.38
CA HIS A 155 20.48 25.09 7.55
C HIS A 155 21.23 25.36 6.22
N GLY A 156 20.53 25.39 5.08
CA GLY A 156 21.12 25.64 3.77
C GLY A 156 22.14 24.57 3.33
N TRP A 157 21.98 23.33 3.79
CA TRP A 157 22.65 22.19 3.18
C TRP A 157 21.98 21.91 1.83
N THR A 158 22.77 21.75 0.76
CA THR A 158 22.24 21.48 -0.59
C THR A 158 22.70 20.14 -1.12
N TYR A 159 21.78 19.48 -1.83
CA TYR A 159 21.95 18.15 -2.41
C TYR A 159 21.72 18.25 -3.91
N GLY A 160 22.54 17.55 -4.70
CA GLY A 160 22.28 17.39 -6.13
C GLY A 160 21.03 16.54 -6.36
N LEU A 161 20.52 16.55 -7.59
CA LEU A 161 19.47 15.63 -8.03
C LEU A 161 19.97 14.17 -8.07
N ASP A 162 21.29 13.96 -8.02
CA ASP A 162 21.95 12.67 -7.78
C ASP A 162 21.98 12.27 -6.28
N GLY A 163 21.30 13.03 -5.42
CA GLY A 163 21.22 12.85 -3.97
C GLY A 163 22.50 13.20 -3.21
N ARG A 164 23.62 13.52 -3.87
CA ARG A 164 24.89 13.77 -3.18
C ARG A 164 24.88 15.12 -2.47
N LEU A 165 25.46 15.17 -1.28
CA LEU A 165 25.64 16.41 -0.53
C LEU A 165 26.66 17.31 -1.27
N GLN A 166 26.18 18.41 -1.86
CA GLN A 166 26.99 19.38 -2.61
C GLN A 166 27.57 20.46 -1.70
N LYS A 167 26.78 20.92 -0.72
CA LYS A 167 27.16 22.00 0.19
C LYS A 167 26.66 21.73 1.60
N ALA A 168 27.54 21.88 2.59
CA ALA A 168 27.21 21.94 4.00
C ALA A 168 27.91 23.13 4.64
N THR A 169 27.17 23.93 5.40
CA THR A 169 27.67 25.20 5.97
C THR A 169 28.19 25.03 7.40
N LYS A 170 29.06 25.94 7.84
CA LYS A 170 29.53 26.06 9.25
C LYS A 170 30.19 24.81 9.87
N LEU A 171 30.70 23.87 9.07
CA LEU A 171 31.33 22.61 9.54
C LEU A 171 32.66 22.75 10.32
N LYS A 172 33.18 23.97 10.57
CA LYS A 172 34.50 24.15 11.21
C LYS A 172 34.52 23.54 12.62
N GLY A 173 35.43 22.58 12.84
CA GLY A 173 35.61 21.91 14.13
C GLY A 173 34.90 20.57 14.29
N ILE A 174 34.08 20.16 13.31
CA ILE A 174 33.52 18.80 13.29
C ILE A 174 34.64 17.76 13.12
N LYS A 175 34.57 16.65 13.86
CA LYS A 175 35.49 15.51 13.74
C LYS A 175 34.81 14.37 12.99
N ASN A 176 35.59 13.57 12.25
CA ASN A 176 35.14 12.37 11.55
C ASN A 176 33.99 12.57 10.54
N PHE A 177 33.77 13.79 10.06
CA PHE A 177 32.76 14.08 9.06
C PHE A 177 33.24 13.72 7.65
N LYS A 178 32.41 13.00 6.89
CA LYS A 178 32.62 12.70 5.48
C LYS A 178 31.38 13.07 4.68
N ALA A 179 31.48 14.08 3.81
CA ALA A 179 30.34 14.54 3.01
C ALA A 179 29.73 13.41 2.14
N SER A 180 30.55 12.48 1.66
CA SER A 180 30.13 11.31 0.88
C SER A 180 29.21 10.34 1.63
N GLU A 181 29.22 10.32 2.97
CA GLU A 181 28.32 9.47 3.77
C GLU A 181 26.99 10.17 4.13
N MET A 182 26.84 11.42 3.69
CA MET A 182 25.79 12.36 4.08
C MET A 182 24.88 12.82 2.92
N GLY A 183 24.90 12.13 1.78
CA GLY A 183 23.89 12.29 0.73
C GLY A 183 22.50 11.76 1.12
N LEU A 184 21.46 12.20 0.43
CA LEU A 184 20.09 11.68 0.59
C LEU A 184 20.08 10.15 0.44
N LEU A 185 19.17 9.49 1.15
CA LEU A 185 19.06 8.02 1.11
C LEU A 185 18.17 7.63 -0.08
N PRO A 186 18.70 6.94 -1.10
CA PRO A 186 17.93 6.57 -2.29
C PRO A 186 16.93 5.45 -2.00
N VAL A 187 15.87 5.42 -2.79
CA VAL A 187 14.88 4.33 -2.85
C VAL A 187 14.63 3.93 -4.31
N PRO A 188 14.33 2.66 -4.63
CA PRO A 188 13.91 2.26 -5.96
C PRO A 188 12.70 3.07 -6.44
N ILE A 189 12.72 3.44 -7.72
CA ILE A 189 11.62 4.09 -8.43
C ILE A 189 11.54 3.54 -9.86
N ASP A 190 10.34 3.39 -10.37
CA ASP A 190 10.05 2.93 -11.74
C ASP A 190 8.68 3.50 -12.20
N THR A 191 8.36 3.35 -13.47
CA THR A 191 7.11 3.87 -14.06
C THR A 191 6.36 2.79 -14.81
N TRP A 192 5.03 2.82 -14.71
CA TRP A 192 4.14 1.93 -15.45
C TRP A 192 2.89 2.71 -15.85
N GLN A 193 2.48 2.68 -17.12
CA GLN A 193 1.25 3.31 -17.64
C GLN A 193 0.96 4.76 -17.17
N GLY A 194 1.98 5.62 -17.08
CA GLY A 194 1.83 7.01 -16.64
C GLY A 194 1.82 7.23 -15.11
N PHE A 195 1.91 6.14 -14.33
CA PHE A 195 2.07 6.14 -12.88
C PHE A 195 3.56 5.99 -12.51
N ALA A 196 4.02 6.74 -11.50
CA ALA A 196 5.34 6.59 -10.89
C ALA A 196 5.22 5.86 -9.54
N PHE A 197 5.88 4.72 -9.42
CA PHE A 197 5.90 3.92 -8.18
C PHE A 197 7.29 3.95 -7.55
N MET A 198 7.35 3.93 -6.22
CA MET A 198 8.60 3.78 -5.47
C MET A 198 8.48 2.69 -4.40
N GLN A 199 9.60 2.06 -4.05
CA GLN A 199 9.65 1.02 -3.02
C GLN A 199 10.40 1.58 -1.80
N PRO A 200 9.74 1.88 -0.65
CA PRO A 200 10.38 2.59 0.47
C PRO A 200 11.67 1.95 1.01
N GLY A 201 11.76 0.62 1.01
CA GLY A 201 12.98 -0.14 1.30
C GLY A 201 13.51 -0.02 2.74
N LYS A 202 14.56 -0.78 3.05
CA LYS A 202 15.37 -0.59 4.27
C LYS A 202 16.70 0.09 3.91
N GLN A 203 17.10 1.02 4.77
CA GLN A 203 18.32 1.83 4.70
C GLN A 203 19.50 1.20 3.94
N ARG A 204 20.00 1.90 2.92
CA ARG A 204 21.38 1.79 2.39
C ARG A 204 21.85 0.38 1.96
N GLN A 205 20.96 -0.61 1.90
CA GLN A 205 21.20 -1.84 1.16
C GLN A 205 21.24 -1.49 -0.34
N ALA A 206 22.09 -2.18 -1.09
CA ALA A 206 22.29 -1.87 -2.50
C ALA A 206 20.98 -2.00 -3.28
N LEU A 207 20.86 -1.26 -4.39
CA LEU A 207 19.81 -1.39 -5.41
C LEU A 207 19.87 -2.75 -6.16
N HIS A 208 20.47 -3.78 -5.55
CA HIS A 208 20.67 -5.10 -6.08
C HIS A 208 19.81 -6.09 -5.28
N GLY A 209 18.85 -6.74 -5.96
CA GLY A 209 17.94 -7.72 -5.36
C GLY A 209 16.51 -7.25 -5.14
N THR A 210 16.16 -6.01 -5.49
CA THR A 210 14.77 -5.56 -5.57
C THR A 210 14.14 -6.03 -6.88
N THR A 211 13.04 -6.77 -6.78
CA THR A 211 12.17 -7.13 -7.92
C THR A 211 11.73 -5.88 -8.67
N SER A 212 11.89 -5.85 -9.99
CA SER A 212 11.47 -4.71 -10.82
C SER A 212 9.96 -4.47 -10.72
N LEU A 213 9.48 -3.24 -10.97
CA LEU A 213 8.04 -2.95 -10.93
C LEU A 213 7.26 -3.84 -11.91
N THR A 214 7.79 -4.04 -13.11
CA THR A 214 7.17 -4.90 -14.14
C THR A 214 7.08 -6.36 -13.68
N GLU A 215 8.15 -6.92 -13.10
CA GLU A 215 8.14 -8.28 -12.57
C GLU A 215 7.21 -8.44 -11.35
N TRP A 216 7.12 -7.40 -10.51
CA TRP A 216 6.27 -7.39 -9.32
C TRP A 216 4.78 -7.24 -9.67
N LEU A 217 4.42 -6.42 -10.67
CA LEU A 217 3.06 -6.32 -11.20
C LEU A 217 2.62 -7.62 -11.91
N GLY A 218 3.57 -8.36 -12.46
CA GLY A 218 3.33 -9.64 -13.13
C GLY A 218 2.27 -9.53 -14.23
N LYS A 219 1.40 -10.55 -14.32
CA LYS A 219 0.31 -10.58 -15.31
C LYS A 219 -0.79 -9.57 -14.99
N GLY A 220 -0.87 -9.09 -13.74
CA GLY A 220 -1.76 -8.00 -13.37
C GLY A 220 -1.44 -6.71 -14.11
N GLY A 221 -0.15 -6.42 -14.32
CA GLY A 221 0.29 -5.27 -15.13
C GLY A 221 -0.16 -5.36 -16.59
N ASP A 222 -0.09 -6.54 -17.20
CA ASP A 222 -0.57 -6.74 -18.57
C ASP A 222 -2.11 -6.65 -18.67
N ALA A 223 -2.81 -7.21 -17.68
CA ALA A 223 -4.28 -7.19 -17.64
C ALA A 223 -4.84 -5.78 -17.42
N MET A 224 -4.29 -5.01 -16.47
CA MET A 224 -4.69 -3.61 -16.25
C MET A 224 -4.42 -2.75 -17.48
N LYS A 225 -3.31 -2.98 -18.19
CA LYS A 225 -3.02 -2.30 -19.47
C LYS A 225 -4.04 -2.67 -20.56
N ALA A 226 -4.47 -3.93 -20.63
CA ALA A 226 -5.52 -4.36 -21.56
C ALA A 226 -6.89 -3.75 -21.23
N ALA A 227 -7.14 -3.42 -19.96
CA ALA A 227 -8.32 -2.74 -19.45
C ALA A 227 -8.27 -1.19 -19.55
N ASP A 228 -7.34 -0.62 -20.33
CA ASP A 228 -7.17 0.85 -20.50
C ASP A 228 -6.90 1.61 -19.19
N ILE A 229 -6.32 0.93 -18.18
CA ILE A 229 -5.90 1.57 -16.93
C ILE A 229 -4.54 2.24 -17.15
N SER A 230 -4.58 3.49 -17.64
CA SER A 230 -3.40 4.27 -17.99
C SER A 230 -3.64 5.76 -17.84
N LEU A 231 -2.65 6.48 -17.29
CA LEU A 231 -2.65 7.94 -17.21
C LEU A 231 -2.11 8.63 -18.47
N ALA A 232 -1.63 7.88 -19.47
CA ALA A 232 -1.02 8.44 -20.68
C ALA A 232 -1.96 9.41 -21.45
N ASN A 233 -3.27 9.15 -21.38
CA ASN A 233 -4.32 9.91 -22.07
C ASN A 233 -5.26 10.65 -21.09
N MET A 234 -4.83 10.87 -19.84
CA MET A 234 -5.68 11.36 -18.77
C MET A 234 -5.24 12.75 -18.29
N LYS A 235 -6.20 13.62 -18.01
CA LYS A 235 -6.01 14.94 -17.38
C LYS A 235 -6.44 14.86 -15.92
N HIS A 236 -5.61 15.32 -14.99
CA HIS A 236 -6.05 15.52 -13.60
C HIS A 236 -7.18 16.57 -13.53
N VAL A 237 -8.22 16.27 -12.75
CA VAL A 237 -9.41 17.12 -12.56
C VAL A 237 -9.48 17.61 -11.10
N LYS A 238 -9.38 16.68 -10.14
CA LYS A 238 -9.55 16.99 -8.71
C LYS A 238 -8.81 15.97 -7.85
N THR A 239 -8.24 16.43 -6.74
CA THR A 239 -7.86 15.58 -5.61
C THR A 239 -8.80 15.85 -4.44
N GLN A 240 -9.25 14.79 -3.76
CA GLN A 240 -10.12 14.86 -2.58
C GLN A 240 -9.59 13.86 -1.54
N THR A 241 -9.52 14.26 -0.27
CA THR A 241 -9.08 13.36 0.81
C THR A 241 -10.18 13.20 1.84
N TYR A 242 -10.41 11.97 2.27
CA TYR A 242 -11.32 11.60 3.35
C TYR A 242 -10.51 11.04 4.53
N GLN A 243 -10.85 11.44 5.75
CA GLN A 243 -10.31 10.86 6.99
C GLN A 243 -11.40 9.95 7.57
N ILE A 244 -11.06 8.68 7.83
CA ILE A 244 -12.04 7.64 8.18
C ILE A 244 -11.64 6.98 9.49
N ASN A 245 -12.58 6.82 10.42
CA ASN A 245 -12.35 6.15 11.70
C ASN A 245 -12.42 4.61 11.59
N CYS A 246 -11.70 4.04 10.61
CA CYS A 246 -11.48 2.61 10.42
C CYS A 246 -10.00 2.27 10.19
N ASN A 247 -9.60 1.03 10.45
CA ASN A 247 -8.31 0.52 10.00
C ASN A 247 -8.26 0.57 8.46
N TRP A 248 -7.07 0.81 7.89
CA TRP A 248 -6.89 0.93 6.44
C TRP A 248 -7.43 -0.28 5.67
N LYS A 249 -7.27 -1.50 6.22
CA LYS A 249 -7.77 -2.73 5.61
C LYS A 249 -9.28 -2.78 5.47
N VAL A 250 -10.04 -2.17 6.39
CA VAL A 250 -11.51 -2.18 6.33
C VAL A 250 -12.01 -1.49 5.05
N PHE A 251 -11.33 -0.44 4.58
CA PHE A 251 -11.66 0.23 3.32
C PHE A 251 -11.23 -0.60 2.10
N CYS A 252 -10.12 -1.33 2.19
CA CYS A 252 -9.72 -2.30 1.15
C CYS A 252 -10.74 -3.45 1.05
N ASP A 253 -11.16 -4.01 2.17
CA ASP A 253 -12.15 -5.09 2.27
C ASP A 253 -13.49 -4.67 1.66
N ASN A 254 -13.96 -3.45 1.98
CA ASN A 254 -15.16 -2.85 1.39
C ASN A 254 -15.10 -2.73 -0.15
N TYR A 255 -13.92 -2.41 -0.70
CA TYR A 255 -13.72 -2.33 -2.16
C TYR A 255 -13.59 -3.71 -2.84
N LEU A 256 -13.25 -4.77 -2.10
CA LEU A 256 -12.85 -6.08 -2.62
C LEU A 256 -13.92 -7.17 -2.50
N ASP A 257 -15.16 -6.79 -2.19
CA ASP A 257 -16.26 -7.71 -1.91
C ASP A 257 -17.00 -8.24 -3.15
N GLY A 258 -16.55 -7.88 -4.36
CA GLY A 258 -17.23 -8.27 -5.61
C GLY A 258 -18.52 -7.49 -5.89
N GLY A 259 -18.67 -6.30 -5.31
CA GLY A 259 -19.87 -5.47 -5.45
C GLY A 259 -21.04 -5.93 -4.57
N TYR A 260 -20.78 -6.74 -3.53
CA TYR A 260 -21.80 -7.41 -2.73
C TYR A 260 -22.61 -6.42 -1.86
N HIS A 261 -21.97 -5.40 -1.28
CA HIS A 261 -22.64 -4.33 -0.56
C HIS A 261 -23.39 -3.35 -1.48
N VAL A 262 -22.98 -3.20 -2.75
CA VAL A 262 -23.47 -2.16 -3.69
C VAL A 262 -25.00 -2.07 -3.79
N PRO A 263 -25.77 -3.15 -4.05
CA PRO A 263 -27.23 -3.08 -4.12
C PRO A 263 -27.93 -2.73 -2.80
N HIS A 264 -27.24 -2.92 -1.66
CA HIS A 264 -27.77 -2.60 -0.33
C HIS A 264 -27.42 -1.17 0.11
N ALA A 265 -26.19 -0.74 -0.16
CA ALA A 265 -25.62 0.53 0.28
C ALA A 265 -25.85 1.66 -0.73
N HIS A 266 -25.47 1.44 -1.99
CA HIS A 266 -25.32 2.48 -3.01
C HIS A 266 -26.44 2.41 -4.04
N LYS A 267 -27.67 2.69 -3.63
CA LYS A 267 -28.85 2.61 -4.51
C LYS A 267 -28.72 3.45 -5.80
N GLY A 268 -27.98 4.56 -5.74
CA GLY A 268 -27.63 5.37 -6.91
C GLY A 268 -26.73 4.60 -7.88
N LEU A 269 -25.56 4.18 -7.41
CA LEU A 269 -24.57 3.43 -8.21
C LEU A 269 -25.16 2.11 -8.76
N ALA A 270 -25.87 1.35 -7.93
CA ALA A 270 -26.51 0.10 -8.29
C ALA A 270 -27.50 0.23 -9.46
N SER A 271 -28.14 1.41 -9.63
CA SER A 271 -29.07 1.65 -10.73
C SER A 271 -28.38 1.80 -12.11
N GLY A 272 -27.09 2.15 -12.12
CA GLY A 272 -26.27 2.30 -13.33
C GLY A 272 -25.48 1.04 -13.72
N LEU A 273 -25.52 -0.03 -12.92
CA LEU A 273 -24.71 -1.24 -13.10
C LEU A 273 -25.57 -2.49 -13.29
N HIS A 274 -25.17 -3.36 -14.22
CA HIS A 274 -25.74 -4.68 -14.40
C HIS A 274 -25.04 -5.68 -13.47
N LEU A 275 -25.43 -5.69 -12.19
CA LEU A 275 -24.72 -6.41 -11.11
C LEU A 275 -24.56 -7.93 -11.37
N ASP A 276 -25.48 -8.58 -12.10
CA ASP A 276 -25.36 -10.00 -12.48
C ASP A 276 -24.20 -10.28 -13.47
N SER A 277 -23.55 -9.24 -14.01
CA SER A 277 -22.34 -9.36 -14.84
C SER A 277 -21.02 -9.17 -14.08
N TYR A 278 -21.06 -9.00 -12.76
CA TYR A 278 -19.86 -8.79 -11.96
C TYR A 278 -18.93 -10.01 -12.05
N THR A 279 -17.67 -9.79 -12.41
CA THR A 279 -16.64 -10.82 -12.51
C THR A 279 -15.35 -10.36 -11.84
N SER A 280 -14.49 -11.30 -11.46
CA SER A 280 -13.18 -10.97 -10.91
C SER A 280 -12.07 -11.89 -11.42
N SER A 281 -10.88 -11.30 -11.60
CA SER A 281 -9.64 -11.98 -11.98
C SER A 281 -8.54 -11.65 -10.97
N LEU A 282 -7.73 -12.65 -10.60
CA LEU A 282 -6.71 -12.56 -9.56
C LEU A 282 -5.31 -12.73 -10.19
N TYR A 283 -4.36 -11.92 -9.74
CA TYR A 283 -2.99 -11.81 -10.27
C TYR A 283 -1.96 -11.71 -9.14
N GLU A 284 -0.67 -11.82 -9.46
CA GLU A 284 0.41 -12.01 -8.49
C GLU A 284 0.47 -10.93 -7.37
N ARG A 285 0.11 -9.69 -7.68
CA ARG A 285 0.01 -8.55 -6.74
C ARG A 285 -1.21 -7.66 -6.98
N ALA A 286 -2.22 -8.16 -7.69
CA ALA A 286 -3.39 -7.38 -8.06
C ALA A 286 -4.66 -8.24 -8.21
N SER A 287 -5.82 -7.59 -8.25
CA SER A 287 -7.08 -8.21 -8.69
C SER A 287 -7.88 -7.18 -9.48
N ILE A 288 -8.53 -7.61 -10.56
CA ILE A 288 -9.42 -6.77 -11.37
C ILE A 288 -10.84 -7.28 -11.20
N GLN A 289 -11.75 -6.37 -10.88
CA GLN A 289 -13.18 -6.58 -10.80
C GLN A 289 -13.84 -5.85 -11.97
N SER A 290 -14.73 -6.51 -12.71
CA SER A 290 -15.31 -5.97 -13.95
C SER A 290 -16.84 -6.08 -13.91
N CYS A 291 -17.55 -4.98 -14.19
CA CYS A 291 -19.01 -4.95 -14.23
C CYS A 291 -19.51 -4.21 -15.49
N ALA A 292 -20.49 -4.76 -16.19
CA ALA A 292 -21.13 -4.06 -17.29
C ALA A 292 -22.06 -2.93 -16.77
N PRO A 293 -22.18 -1.79 -17.48
CA PRO A 293 -23.18 -0.78 -17.20
C PRO A 293 -24.58 -1.30 -17.53
N GLN A 294 -25.59 -0.77 -16.86
CA GLN A 294 -26.99 -1.10 -17.10
C GLN A 294 -27.44 -0.58 -18.48
N GLN A 295 -27.90 -1.47 -19.36
CA GLN A 295 -28.39 -1.07 -20.69
C GLN A 295 -29.81 -0.47 -20.60
N ALA A 296 -29.90 0.86 -20.53
CA ALA A 296 -31.18 1.57 -20.49
C ALA A 296 -31.26 2.75 -21.50
N SER A 297 -31.79 2.46 -22.69
CA SER A 297 -32.12 3.42 -23.77
C SER A 297 -30.92 4.13 -24.45
N ALA A 298 -31.21 5.03 -25.41
CA ALA A 298 -30.24 5.49 -26.41
C ALA A 298 -29.12 6.39 -25.87
N GLU A 299 -29.32 6.96 -24.69
CA GLU A 299 -28.38 7.79 -23.94
C GLU A 299 -27.77 6.93 -22.83
N ALA A 300 -26.67 6.25 -23.14
CA ALA A 300 -25.86 5.61 -22.10
C ALA A 300 -25.39 6.68 -21.11
N ASP A 301 -25.38 6.35 -19.81
CA ASP A 301 -24.86 7.22 -18.76
C ASP A 301 -23.50 7.77 -19.20
N GLN A 302 -23.40 9.09 -19.38
CA GLN A 302 -22.22 9.74 -19.95
C GLN A 302 -20.99 9.57 -19.04
N ARG A 303 -21.20 9.30 -17.75
CA ARG A 303 -20.15 9.02 -16.76
C ARG A 303 -19.66 7.58 -16.86
N LEU A 304 -20.56 6.58 -16.90
CA LEU A 304 -20.16 5.16 -16.94
C LEU A 304 -19.81 4.67 -18.36
N GLY A 305 -20.37 5.29 -19.40
CA GLY A 305 -20.13 4.95 -20.80
C GLY A 305 -20.81 3.66 -21.24
N LYS A 306 -20.23 3.02 -22.28
CA LYS A 306 -20.77 1.81 -22.93
C LYS A 306 -19.90 0.56 -22.75
N GLN A 307 -18.71 0.72 -22.16
CA GLN A 307 -17.79 -0.36 -21.83
C GLN A 307 -18.00 -0.76 -20.37
N SER A 308 -17.46 -1.91 -19.96
CA SER A 308 -17.44 -2.30 -18.56
C SER A 308 -16.69 -1.27 -17.71
N ALA A 309 -17.14 -1.12 -16.46
CA ALA A 309 -16.36 -0.48 -15.42
C ALA A 309 -15.36 -1.49 -14.87
N GLU A 310 -14.08 -1.10 -14.86
CA GLU A 310 -12.95 -1.92 -14.45
C GLU A 310 -12.38 -1.35 -13.14
N TYR A 311 -12.32 -2.17 -12.11
CA TYR A 311 -11.95 -1.81 -10.74
C TYR A 311 -10.74 -2.67 -10.33
N ALA A 312 -9.53 -2.15 -10.54
CA ALA A 312 -8.29 -2.85 -10.25
C ALA A 312 -7.73 -2.46 -8.88
N PHE A 313 -7.57 -3.44 -7.99
CA PHE A 313 -6.81 -3.30 -6.77
C PHE A 313 -5.36 -3.73 -7.01
N VAL A 314 -4.41 -2.84 -6.72
CA VAL A 314 -2.97 -3.10 -6.71
C VAL A 314 -2.50 -3.11 -5.25
N TYR A 315 -1.97 -4.25 -4.83
CA TYR A 315 -1.58 -4.48 -3.45
C TYR A 315 -0.42 -3.54 -3.02
N PRO A 316 -0.44 -2.96 -1.81
CA PRO A 316 -1.36 -3.25 -0.72
C PRO A 316 -2.58 -2.33 -0.64
N ASN A 317 -2.59 -1.17 -1.30
CA ASN A 317 -3.45 -0.05 -0.87
C ASN A 317 -3.91 0.90 -1.99
N LEU A 318 -3.80 0.47 -3.25
CA LEU A 318 -4.10 1.28 -4.42
C LEU A 318 -5.29 0.70 -5.19
N MET A 319 -6.30 1.52 -5.44
CA MET A 319 -7.41 1.20 -6.34
C MET A 319 -7.27 2.07 -7.60
N LEU A 320 -7.50 1.47 -8.77
CA LEU A 320 -7.49 2.11 -10.07
C LEU A 320 -8.80 1.77 -10.77
N ASN A 321 -9.68 2.77 -10.91
CA ASN A 321 -11.04 2.61 -11.40
C ASN A 321 -11.16 3.26 -12.78
N ARG A 322 -11.59 2.51 -13.79
CA ARG A 322 -11.68 2.96 -15.18
C ARG A 322 -13.09 2.70 -15.72
N TYR A 323 -13.80 3.75 -16.07
CA TYR A 323 -15.17 3.69 -16.60
C TYR A 323 -15.48 4.93 -17.46
N GLY A 324 -16.27 4.79 -18.52
CA GLY A 324 -16.63 5.90 -19.42
C GLY A 324 -15.42 6.75 -19.88
N PRO A 325 -15.44 8.09 -19.72
CA PRO A 325 -14.29 8.96 -19.95
C PRO A 325 -13.39 9.13 -18.71
N TRP A 326 -13.73 8.52 -17.57
CA TRP A 326 -13.08 8.72 -16.27
C TRP A 326 -12.03 7.66 -15.95
N LEU A 327 -11.00 8.09 -15.22
CA LEU A 327 -10.17 7.24 -14.39
C LEU A 327 -10.10 7.88 -13.01
N ASP A 328 -10.34 7.13 -11.94
CA ASP A 328 -10.07 7.60 -10.58
C ASP A 328 -9.16 6.63 -9.81
N ILE A 329 -8.34 7.21 -8.93
CA ILE A 329 -7.31 6.53 -8.14
C ILE A 329 -7.66 6.70 -6.68
N ASN A 330 -7.70 5.61 -5.91
CA ASN A 330 -7.92 5.67 -4.46
C ASN A 330 -6.67 5.12 -3.76
N ILE A 331 -6.07 5.92 -2.89
CA ILE A 331 -4.87 5.55 -2.13
C ILE A 331 -5.25 5.53 -0.65
N VAL A 332 -5.28 4.33 -0.06
CA VAL A 332 -5.61 4.15 1.36
C VAL A 332 -4.33 4.19 2.19
N GLU A 333 -4.20 5.10 3.14
CA GLU A 333 -3.01 5.21 3.99
C GLU A 333 -3.40 5.12 5.48
N PRO A 334 -2.75 4.26 6.27
CA PRO A 334 -3.01 4.22 7.70
C PRO A 334 -2.52 5.51 8.38
N THR A 335 -3.40 6.12 9.19
CA THR A 335 -3.07 7.25 10.07
C THR A 335 -2.99 6.82 11.54
N GLY A 336 -3.47 5.61 11.85
CA GLY A 336 -3.44 4.95 13.15
C GLY A 336 -3.97 3.52 13.06
N PRO A 337 -3.94 2.73 14.14
CA PRO A 337 -4.34 1.32 14.10
C PRO A 337 -5.83 1.11 13.79
N GLN A 338 -6.64 2.17 13.94
CA GLN A 338 -8.09 2.15 13.69
C GLN A 338 -8.54 3.44 12.96
N THR A 339 -7.62 4.11 12.28
CA THR A 339 -7.89 5.30 11.46
C THR A 339 -7.07 5.25 10.17
N CYS A 340 -7.65 5.70 9.06
CA CYS A 340 -6.96 5.85 7.80
C CYS A 340 -7.35 7.17 7.13
N GLN A 341 -6.59 7.53 6.10
CA GLN A 341 -7.02 8.48 5.10
C GLN A 341 -7.17 7.78 3.76
N VAL A 342 -8.11 8.22 2.93
CA VAL A 342 -8.23 7.80 1.54
C VAL A 342 -8.12 9.04 0.67
N ARG A 343 -7.09 9.08 -0.18
CA ARG A 343 -6.90 10.12 -1.19
C ARG A 343 -7.46 9.62 -2.51
N PHE A 344 -8.45 10.33 -3.02
CA PHE A 344 -9.03 10.18 -4.35
C PHE A 344 -8.37 11.19 -5.29
N GLU A 345 -7.93 10.72 -6.46
CA GLU A 345 -7.48 11.56 -7.57
C GLU A 345 -8.30 11.22 -8.81
N TYR A 346 -9.05 12.20 -9.30
CA TYR A 346 -9.98 12.07 -10.43
C TYR A 346 -9.34 12.59 -11.70
N PHE A 347 -9.47 11.82 -12.78
CA PHE A 347 -8.94 12.14 -14.09
C PHE A 347 -9.97 11.93 -15.19
N LEU A 348 -9.86 12.72 -16.25
CA LEU A 348 -10.76 12.68 -17.41
C LEU A 348 -9.95 12.55 -18.69
N HIS A 349 -10.42 11.74 -19.63
CA HIS A 349 -9.75 11.50 -20.91
C HIS A 349 -9.51 12.81 -21.69
N TRP A 350 -8.33 12.95 -22.30
CA TRP A 350 -7.85 14.26 -22.76
C TRP A 350 -8.64 14.88 -23.92
N ASP A 351 -9.29 14.08 -24.76
CA ASP A 351 -10.13 14.57 -25.86
C ASP A 351 -11.59 14.84 -25.45
N HIS A 352 -11.98 14.41 -24.23
CA HIS A 352 -13.36 14.47 -23.79
C HIS A 352 -13.75 15.92 -23.50
N LYS A 353 -14.73 16.41 -24.27
CA LYS A 353 -15.28 17.77 -24.16
C LYS A 353 -16.44 17.79 -23.16
N ALA A 354 -16.14 17.49 -21.90
CA ALA A 354 -17.10 17.64 -20.83
C ALA A 354 -17.51 19.12 -20.68
N GLU A 355 -18.77 19.34 -20.41
CA GLU A 355 -19.26 20.59 -19.83
C GLU A 355 -18.95 20.61 -18.33
N GLU A 356 -18.73 21.80 -17.76
CA GLU A 356 -18.38 21.94 -16.33
C GLU A 356 -19.44 21.31 -15.41
N GLU A 357 -20.72 21.43 -15.80
CA GLU A 357 -21.86 20.84 -15.08
C GLU A 357 -21.73 19.31 -14.94
N PHE A 358 -21.43 18.59 -16.04
CA PHE A 358 -21.18 17.15 -16.03
C PHE A 358 -20.01 16.74 -15.11
N VAL A 359 -18.93 17.54 -15.09
CA VAL A 359 -17.79 17.31 -14.19
C VAL A 359 -18.22 17.45 -12.73
N GLN A 360 -18.93 18.52 -12.39
CA GLN A 360 -19.38 18.76 -11.01
C GLN A 360 -20.41 17.72 -10.55
N GLU A 361 -21.38 17.35 -11.39
CA GLU A 361 -22.35 16.29 -11.08
C GLU A 361 -21.66 14.92 -10.88
N SER A 362 -20.71 14.57 -11.75
CA SER A 362 -19.93 13.33 -11.62
C SER A 362 -19.13 13.27 -10.32
N LEU A 363 -18.53 14.39 -9.91
CA LEU A 363 -17.78 14.51 -8.66
C LEU A 363 -18.70 14.47 -7.43
N GLN A 364 -19.88 15.10 -7.47
CA GLN A 364 -20.89 15.04 -6.40
C GLN A 364 -21.45 13.62 -6.24
N ALA A 365 -21.75 12.94 -7.34
CA ALA A 365 -22.20 11.56 -7.32
C ALA A 365 -21.10 10.58 -6.84
N SER A 366 -19.82 10.91 -7.05
CA SER A 366 -18.71 10.17 -6.45
C SER A 366 -18.62 10.39 -4.94
N ASP A 367 -18.62 11.66 -4.47
CA ASP A 367 -18.59 11.98 -3.03
C ASP A 367 -19.76 11.33 -2.28
N ALA A 368 -20.98 11.35 -2.84
CA ALA A 368 -22.14 10.70 -2.22
C ALA A 368 -21.90 9.20 -1.91
N VAL A 369 -21.31 8.45 -2.85
CA VAL A 369 -20.91 7.05 -2.66
C VAL A 369 -19.81 6.95 -1.59
N GLN A 370 -18.80 7.83 -1.62
CA GLN A 370 -17.73 7.82 -0.61
C GLN A 370 -18.26 8.10 0.81
N GLN A 371 -19.24 9.00 0.96
CA GLN A 371 -19.88 9.23 2.25
C GLN A 371 -20.70 8.01 2.73
N GLU A 372 -21.23 7.19 1.81
CA GLU A 372 -21.87 5.91 2.14
C GLU A 372 -20.84 4.88 2.63
N ASP A 373 -19.72 4.71 1.90
CA ASP A 373 -18.61 3.82 2.26
C ASP A 373 -17.97 4.18 3.61
N VAL A 374 -17.72 5.47 3.86
CA VAL A 374 -17.22 5.98 5.15
C VAL A 374 -18.10 5.51 6.31
N ARG A 375 -19.44 5.63 6.17
CA ARG A 375 -20.38 5.23 7.22
C ARG A 375 -20.36 3.71 7.48
N LEU A 376 -20.18 2.90 6.42
CA LEU A 376 -20.05 1.45 6.53
C LEU A 376 -18.73 1.04 7.18
N CYS A 377 -17.61 1.56 6.70
CA CYS A 377 -16.27 1.25 7.21
C CYS A 377 -16.13 1.61 8.70
N GLU A 378 -16.67 2.76 9.13
CA GLU A 378 -16.71 3.11 10.54
C GLU A 378 -17.65 2.23 11.38
N ALA A 379 -18.76 1.74 10.79
CA ALA A 379 -19.64 0.78 11.46
C ALA A 379 -18.94 -0.57 11.65
N VAL A 380 -18.22 -1.06 10.64
CA VAL A 380 -17.38 -2.26 10.71
C VAL A 380 -16.30 -2.09 11.78
N GLN A 381 -15.58 -0.95 11.82
CA GLN A 381 -14.59 -0.69 12.88
C GLN A 381 -15.20 -0.62 14.29
N ARG A 382 -16.46 -0.17 14.44
CA ARG A 382 -17.16 -0.24 15.72
C ARG A 382 -17.49 -1.70 16.09
N GLY A 383 -17.90 -2.51 15.11
CA GLY A 383 -18.15 -3.95 15.27
C GLY A 383 -16.90 -4.73 15.68
N LEU A 384 -15.77 -4.49 15.01
CA LEU A 384 -14.45 -5.11 15.27
C LEU A 384 -13.88 -4.84 16.67
N ARG A 385 -14.42 -3.85 17.40
CA ARG A 385 -14.07 -3.57 18.80
C ARG A 385 -14.94 -4.34 19.81
N SER A 386 -15.99 -5.01 19.35
CA SER A 386 -16.90 -5.77 20.21
C SER A 386 -16.30 -7.12 20.56
N PRO A 387 -16.22 -7.53 21.84
CA PRO A 387 -15.76 -8.87 22.22
C PRO A 387 -16.73 -9.99 21.79
N ALA A 388 -17.84 -9.66 21.14
CA ALA A 388 -18.79 -10.61 20.54
C ALA A 388 -18.48 -10.95 19.07
N TYR A 389 -17.49 -10.29 18.45
CA TYR A 389 -17.02 -10.58 17.10
C TYR A 389 -15.51 -10.84 17.13
N ASP A 390 -15.04 -11.74 16.27
CA ASP A 390 -13.61 -11.90 16.01
C ASP A 390 -13.33 -12.18 14.53
N THR A 391 -13.99 -13.19 13.96
CA THR A 391 -13.86 -13.55 12.54
C THR A 391 -15.22 -13.71 11.87
N GLY A 392 -15.27 -13.44 10.56
CA GLY A 392 -16.40 -13.69 9.66
C GLY A 392 -16.10 -14.82 8.67
N ARG A 393 -17.04 -15.12 7.79
CA ARG A 393 -16.88 -16.08 6.69
C ARG A 393 -17.05 -15.37 5.35
N TYR A 394 -16.23 -15.76 4.38
CA TYR A 394 -16.33 -15.22 3.04
C TYR A 394 -17.57 -15.74 2.29
N ALA A 395 -18.10 -14.93 1.38
CA ALA A 395 -19.04 -15.32 0.33
C ALA A 395 -18.26 -15.77 -0.94
N PRO A 396 -18.10 -17.09 -1.21
CA PRO A 396 -17.16 -17.60 -2.21
C PRO A 396 -17.37 -17.12 -3.65
N SER A 397 -18.59 -16.70 -3.99
CA SER A 397 -18.96 -16.24 -5.32
C SER A 397 -18.48 -14.82 -5.65
N VAL A 398 -18.28 -13.96 -4.64
CA VAL A 398 -18.06 -12.52 -4.83
C VAL A 398 -16.80 -12.01 -4.10
N GLU A 399 -16.54 -12.44 -2.87
CA GLU A 399 -15.43 -11.95 -2.03
C GLU A 399 -14.06 -12.60 -2.31
N ARG A 400 -13.88 -13.17 -3.51
CA ARG A 400 -12.60 -13.76 -3.95
C ARG A 400 -11.44 -12.75 -3.98
N PRO A 401 -11.64 -11.47 -4.41
CA PRO A 401 -10.60 -10.45 -4.33
C PRO A 401 -10.19 -10.14 -2.87
N MET A 402 -11.15 -10.06 -1.93
CA MET A 402 -10.86 -9.82 -0.52
C MET A 402 -10.07 -10.98 0.11
N PHE A 403 -10.47 -12.24 -0.14
CA PHE A 403 -9.69 -13.39 0.35
C PHE A 403 -8.26 -13.39 -0.21
N HIS A 404 -8.10 -13.07 -1.50
CA HIS A 404 -6.80 -12.96 -2.15
C HIS A 404 -5.93 -11.84 -1.54
N PHE A 405 -6.51 -10.68 -1.25
CA PHE A 405 -5.83 -9.60 -0.50
C PHE A 405 -5.34 -10.08 0.86
N HIS A 406 -6.16 -10.82 1.62
CA HIS A 406 -5.74 -11.39 2.89
C HIS A 406 -4.63 -12.45 2.78
N GLN A 407 -4.60 -13.24 1.69
CA GLN A 407 -3.49 -14.15 1.39
C GLN A 407 -2.17 -13.40 1.12
N LEU A 408 -2.22 -12.30 0.35
CA LEU A 408 -1.05 -11.45 0.10
C LEU A 408 -0.58 -10.74 1.39
N LEU A 409 -1.53 -10.22 2.18
CA LEU A 409 -1.26 -9.57 3.46
C LEU A 409 -0.58 -10.53 4.44
N HIS A 410 -1.14 -11.73 4.64
CA HIS A 410 -0.53 -12.75 5.50
C HIS A 410 0.91 -13.09 5.07
N LYS A 411 1.12 -13.28 3.77
CA LYS A 411 2.43 -13.61 3.20
C LYS A 411 3.47 -12.53 3.52
N ASP A 412 3.13 -11.25 3.35
CA ASP A 412 4.06 -10.14 3.56
C ASP A 412 4.12 -9.65 5.01
N LEU A 413 3.14 -9.99 5.86
CA LEU A 413 3.13 -9.65 7.28
C LEU A 413 4.07 -10.56 8.09
N LEU A 414 4.18 -11.84 7.70
CA LEU A 414 4.92 -12.86 8.46
C LEU A 414 6.29 -13.27 7.86
N LEU A 415 6.65 -12.72 6.70
CA LEU A 415 7.95 -12.89 6.02
C LEU A 415 8.63 -11.51 5.87
#